data_AF-A0A1N6XFT3-F1
#
_entry.id   AF-A0A1N6XFT3-F1
#
_cell.length_a   1.000
_cell.length_b   1.000
_cell.length_c   1.000
_cell.angle_alpha   90.00
_cell.angle_beta   90.00
_cell.angle_gamma   90.00
#
_symmetry.space_group_name_H-M   'P 1'
#
loop_
_entity.id
_entity.type
_entity.pdbx_description
1 polymer ?
#
loop_
_entity_poly.entity_id
_entity_poly.type
_entity_poly.pdbx_seq_one_letter_code
_entity_poly.pdbx_strand_id
1 'polypeptide(L)'
;MKKKLFFLTNTLLISSVFYGQIGVNTPNPHASSVLDLTSNNKGLLIPRVALTSPTDQVTIPSPANGLMAYNTGLGGLAFKGFIFWNGTEWRSINNNSTIAPAITALNCNGSSVFPLSFASGVPYSGTITIPYSGGNGGSYFTGSAFTQNGLTFTLNPGVLNSGNGFITYSVSGTPDFTSPTSISVPLTFLGNTCNMTIGPNNTISALSYVRNTVPINTNTPTTSITTIGNISVRYNGTGSVATPQFRINGLSDRASVWMQKAGTGTSDSPSFVLRDCTADAWNNFSDNFNPGNRDSATTLISLFGNNEIYRVSFVGYPSFSASGVLPAVTSSITIFIEKLQ
;
A
#
# COMPACT_ATOMS: atom_id res chain seq x y z
N MET A 1 95.10 -32.92 28.10
CA MET A 1 94.14 -32.02 28.78
C MET A 1 93.01 -31.65 27.80
N LYS A 2 91.78 -31.63 28.32
CA LYS A 2 90.49 -31.40 27.64
C LYS A 2 90.36 -29.97 27.10
N LYS A 3 89.52 -29.76 26.08
CA LYS A 3 88.52 -28.67 26.07
C LYS A 3 87.35 -29.00 25.13
N LYS A 4 86.15 -28.86 25.71
CA LYS A 4 84.83 -29.20 25.18
C LYS A 4 84.36 -28.11 24.20
N LEU A 5 83.81 -28.51 23.06
CA LEU A 5 82.99 -27.67 22.19
C LEU A 5 81.52 -27.97 22.52
N PHE A 6 80.80 -27.01 23.11
CA PHE A 6 79.38 -27.14 23.44
C PHE A 6 78.60 -26.31 22.41
N PHE A 7 78.00 -26.98 21.42
CA PHE A 7 77.10 -26.35 20.46
C PHE A 7 75.68 -26.35 21.06
N LEU A 8 75.17 -25.16 21.35
CA LEU A 8 73.82 -24.92 21.85
C LEU A 8 72.90 -24.72 20.63
N THR A 9 72.16 -25.75 20.22
CA THR A 9 71.13 -25.61 19.17
C THR A 9 69.86 -25.05 19.80
N ASN A 10 69.54 -23.80 19.44
CA ASN A 10 68.32 -23.09 19.82
C ASN A 10 67.18 -23.54 18.88
N THR A 11 66.23 -24.33 19.38
CA THR A 11 65.07 -24.76 18.59
C THR A 11 64.03 -23.64 18.57
N LEU A 12 63.86 -22.99 17.43
CA LEU A 12 62.88 -21.94 17.18
C LEU A 12 61.49 -22.58 16.95
N LEU A 13 60.58 -22.43 17.91
CA LEU A 13 59.16 -22.78 17.77
C LEU A 13 58.47 -21.68 16.94
N ILE A 14 58.29 -21.91 15.63
CA ILE A 14 57.44 -21.08 14.77
C ILE A 14 56.00 -21.56 14.95
N SER A 15 55.20 -20.82 15.74
CA SER A 15 53.76 -21.03 15.78
C SER A 15 53.10 -20.30 14.62
N SER A 16 52.97 -20.96 13.46
CA SER A 16 52.11 -20.48 12.38
C SER A 16 50.65 -20.72 12.73
N VAL A 17 49.86 -19.66 12.83
CA VAL A 17 48.40 -19.74 12.98
C VAL A 17 47.81 -20.14 11.63
N PHE A 18 47.37 -21.40 11.49
CA PHE A 18 46.61 -21.84 10.32
C PHE A 18 45.13 -21.47 10.52
N TYR A 19 44.58 -20.65 9.63
CA TYR A 19 43.12 -20.44 9.56
C TYR A 19 42.48 -21.68 8.91
N GLY A 20 41.64 -22.40 9.66
CA GLY A 20 40.94 -23.59 9.17
C GLY A 20 39.64 -23.23 8.45
N GLN A 21 39.72 -22.73 7.23
CA GLN A 21 38.55 -22.64 6.34
C GLN A 21 38.05 -24.05 5.99
N ILE A 22 36.73 -24.27 6.06
CA ILE A 22 36.14 -25.58 5.79
C ILE A 22 35.86 -25.69 4.30
N GLY A 23 36.62 -26.54 3.61
CA GLY A 23 36.32 -26.95 2.23
C GLY A 23 35.61 -28.29 2.21
N VAL A 24 34.47 -28.38 1.54
CA VAL A 24 33.84 -29.67 1.20
C VAL A 24 33.93 -29.88 -0.30
N ASN A 25 34.64 -30.95 -0.69
CA ASN A 25 34.99 -31.28 -2.08
C ASN A 25 35.84 -30.22 -2.81
N THR A 26 36.56 -29.37 -2.10
CA THR A 26 37.61 -28.50 -2.67
C THR A 26 38.83 -28.45 -1.75
N PRO A 27 40.05 -28.68 -2.26
CA PRO A 27 41.28 -28.50 -1.48
C PRO A 27 41.67 -27.03 -1.35
N ASN A 28 41.07 -26.13 -2.15
CA ASN A 28 41.37 -24.70 -2.18
C ASN A 28 40.07 -23.88 -1.95
N PRO A 29 39.54 -23.83 -0.71
CA PRO A 29 38.41 -22.97 -0.40
C PRO A 29 38.71 -21.51 -0.72
N HIS A 30 37.70 -20.79 -1.19
CA HIS A 30 37.83 -19.36 -1.46
C HIS A 30 38.26 -18.61 -0.19
N ALA A 31 39.26 -17.72 -0.31
CA ALA A 31 39.89 -17.06 0.84
C ALA A 31 38.93 -16.16 1.65
N SER A 32 37.80 -15.74 1.06
CA SER A 32 36.77 -14.96 1.75
C SER A 32 35.67 -15.80 2.40
N SER A 33 35.83 -17.13 2.47
CA SER A 33 34.81 -18.05 2.97
C SER A 33 35.26 -18.77 4.23
N VAL A 34 34.33 -18.92 5.18
CA VAL A 34 34.52 -19.84 6.33
C VAL A 34 34.12 -21.27 5.94
N LEU A 35 33.19 -21.40 5.00
CA LEU A 35 32.72 -22.67 4.41
C LEU A 35 32.61 -22.52 2.89
N ASP A 36 33.31 -23.38 2.14
CA ASP A 36 33.22 -23.47 0.68
C ASP A 36 32.77 -24.88 0.27
N LEU A 37 31.74 -24.96 -0.58
CA LEU A 37 31.11 -26.20 -1.02
C LEU A 37 31.19 -26.27 -2.54
N THR A 38 31.93 -27.24 -3.08
CA THR A 38 32.00 -27.47 -4.53
C THR A 38 31.27 -28.75 -4.93
N SER A 39 30.36 -28.67 -5.89
CA SER A 39 29.72 -29.84 -6.51
C SER A 39 29.10 -29.47 -7.84
N ASN A 40 29.11 -30.39 -8.80
CA ASN A 40 28.44 -30.20 -10.10
C ASN A 40 26.95 -30.60 -10.07
N ASN A 41 26.49 -31.27 -9.01
CA ASN A 41 25.15 -31.87 -8.96
C ASN A 41 24.55 -32.02 -7.55
N LYS A 42 25.15 -31.43 -6.52
CA LYS A 42 24.62 -31.42 -5.15
C LYS A 42 24.51 -29.98 -4.65
N GLY A 43 23.55 -29.73 -3.73
CA GLY A 43 23.36 -28.44 -3.08
C GLY A 43 23.52 -28.53 -1.56
N LEU A 44 23.38 -27.38 -0.89
CA LEU A 44 23.36 -27.29 0.57
C LEU A 44 21.94 -27.53 1.09
N LEU A 45 21.76 -28.55 1.94
CA LEU A 45 20.52 -28.75 2.67
C LEU A 45 20.59 -28.03 4.04
N ILE A 46 19.92 -26.88 4.13
CA ILE A 46 19.82 -26.09 5.36
C ILE A 46 18.87 -26.78 6.36
N PRO A 47 19.07 -26.65 7.69
CA PRO A 47 18.18 -27.22 8.70
C PRO A 47 16.68 -26.95 8.43
N ARG A 48 15.88 -28.01 8.53
CA ARG A 48 14.43 -27.95 8.33
C ARG A 48 13.73 -27.98 9.68
N VAL A 49 12.98 -26.92 9.99
CA VAL A 49 12.34 -26.74 11.30
C VAL A 49 10.84 -26.52 11.12
N ALA A 50 10.04 -26.89 12.12
CA ALA A 50 8.60 -26.68 12.13
C ALA A 50 8.27 -25.55 13.10
N LEU A 51 8.43 -24.29 12.66
CA LEU A 51 8.19 -23.14 13.52
C LEU A 51 6.70 -22.99 13.86
N THR A 52 6.43 -22.52 15.06
CA THR A 52 5.08 -22.31 15.59
C THR A 52 4.53 -20.92 15.28
N SER A 53 5.38 -19.90 15.14
CA SER A 53 5.01 -18.52 14.80
C SER A 53 6.17 -17.78 14.12
N PRO A 54 5.95 -16.59 13.56
CA PRO A 54 7.02 -15.73 13.05
C PRO A 54 8.03 -15.32 14.11
N THR A 55 7.70 -15.37 15.39
CA THR A 55 8.57 -14.94 16.50
C THR A 55 9.09 -16.13 17.34
N ASP A 56 8.94 -17.34 16.83
CA ASP A 56 9.30 -18.57 17.54
C ASP A 56 10.81 -18.65 17.83
N GLN A 57 11.17 -18.49 19.10
CA GLN A 57 12.53 -18.70 19.62
C GLN A 57 12.60 -19.93 20.53
N VAL A 58 11.56 -20.78 20.57
CA VAL A 58 11.55 -22.01 21.36
C VAL A 58 12.06 -23.16 20.51
N THR A 59 11.59 -23.27 19.26
CA THR A 59 12.05 -24.30 18.31
C THR A 59 13.54 -24.15 17.99
N ILE A 60 14.01 -22.90 17.92
CA ILE A 60 15.43 -22.55 17.83
C ILE A 60 15.73 -21.53 18.93
N PRO A 61 16.28 -21.97 20.08
CA PRO A 61 16.64 -21.08 21.19
C PRO A 61 17.68 -20.03 20.80
N SER A 62 17.44 -18.78 21.19
CA SER A 62 18.35 -17.63 20.99
C SER A 62 18.91 -17.55 19.55
N PRO A 63 18.06 -17.47 18.53
CA PRO A 63 18.51 -17.50 17.14
C PRO A 63 19.39 -16.28 16.85
N ALA A 64 20.54 -16.51 16.22
CA ALA A 64 21.46 -15.44 15.84
C ALA A 64 20.89 -14.60 14.68
N ASN A 65 21.19 -13.30 14.65
CA ASN A 65 20.81 -12.44 13.53
C ASN A 65 21.44 -12.97 12.22
N GLY A 66 20.61 -13.13 11.19
CA GLY A 66 21.01 -13.72 9.91
C GLY A 66 20.99 -15.25 9.88
N LEU A 67 20.62 -15.94 10.97
CA LEU A 67 20.48 -17.40 10.99
C LEU A 67 19.44 -17.85 9.96
N MET A 68 19.82 -18.72 9.04
CA MET A 68 18.95 -19.26 8.00
C MET A 68 18.41 -20.64 8.37
N ALA A 69 17.14 -20.89 8.05
CA ALA A 69 16.49 -22.18 8.18
C ALA A 69 15.46 -22.39 7.05
N TYR A 70 14.97 -23.62 6.88
CA TYR A 70 13.80 -23.90 6.04
C TYR A 70 12.61 -24.22 6.95
N ASN A 71 11.57 -23.38 6.96
CA ASN A 71 10.34 -23.71 7.67
C ASN A 71 9.53 -24.74 6.88
N THR A 72 9.15 -25.84 7.53
CA THR A 72 8.40 -26.93 6.91
C THR A 72 6.92 -26.61 6.71
N GLY A 73 6.38 -25.65 7.45
CA GLY A 73 4.96 -25.31 7.48
C GLY A 73 4.10 -26.28 8.31
N LEU A 74 4.73 -27.18 9.08
CA LEU A 74 4.04 -28.24 9.84
C LEU A 74 3.86 -27.93 11.33
N GLY A 75 4.42 -26.83 11.83
CA GLY A 75 4.26 -26.40 13.22
C GLY A 75 2.97 -25.60 13.38
N GLY A 76 3.10 -24.28 13.42
CA GLY A 76 1.99 -23.32 13.44
C GLY A 76 2.17 -22.14 12.48
N LEU A 77 3.42 -21.88 12.07
CA LEU A 77 3.73 -20.93 11.02
C LEU A 77 3.44 -21.56 9.66
N ALA A 78 2.35 -21.15 9.01
CA ALA A 78 1.91 -21.69 7.73
C ALA A 78 2.87 -21.38 6.56
N PHE A 79 3.69 -20.32 6.67
CA PHE A 79 4.67 -19.96 5.65
C PHE A 79 5.68 -21.10 5.45
N LYS A 80 5.71 -21.72 4.27
CA LYS A 80 6.64 -22.80 3.94
C LYS A 80 7.74 -22.28 3.01
N GLY A 81 9.01 -22.41 3.44
CA GLY A 81 10.13 -21.95 2.62
C GLY A 81 11.36 -21.57 3.42
N PHE A 82 12.35 -21.00 2.72
CA PHE A 82 13.55 -20.45 3.35
C PHE A 82 13.23 -19.18 4.13
N ILE A 83 13.77 -19.13 5.34
CA ILE A 83 13.60 -18.03 6.29
C ILE A 83 14.95 -17.66 6.91
N PHE A 84 15.03 -16.44 7.40
CA PHE A 84 16.13 -16.01 8.26
C PHE A 84 15.62 -15.24 9.47
N TRP A 85 16.36 -15.30 10.58
CA TRP A 85 16.07 -14.51 11.76
C TRP A 85 16.63 -13.10 11.60
N ASN A 86 15.78 -12.07 11.65
CA ASN A 86 16.23 -10.68 11.52
C ASN A 86 16.61 -10.01 12.86
N GLY A 87 16.51 -10.73 13.98
CA GLY A 87 16.64 -10.20 15.34
C GLY A 87 15.33 -10.04 16.09
N THR A 88 14.19 -10.09 15.41
CA THR A 88 12.85 -9.91 16.01
C THR A 88 11.83 -10.92 15.51
N GLU A 89 11.90 -11.30 14.24
CA GLU A 89 11.04 -12.30 13.61
C GLU A 89 11.80 -13.10 12.52
N TRP A 90 11.28 -14.28 12.22
CA TRP A 90 11.62 -15.09 11.06
C TRP A 90 10.98 -14.48 9.82
N ARG A 91 11.80 -13.99 8.91
CA ARG A 91 11.37 -13.40 7.63
C ARG A 91 11.72 -14.33 6.48
N SER A 92 10.97 -14.23 5.40
CA SER A 92 11.33 -14.89 4.14
C SER A 92 12.64 -14.32 3.59
N ILE A 93 13.30 -15.04 2.69
CA ILE A 93 14.59 -14.61 2.13
C ILE A 93 14.54 -13.26 1.38
N ASN A 94 13.38 -12.87 0.84
CA ASN A 94 13.15 -11.55 0.24
C ASN A 94 12.75 -10.48 1.28
N ASN A 95 12.99 -10.75 2.56
CA ASN A 95 12.73 -9.86 3.69
C ASN A 95 11.25 -9.47 3.86
N ASN A 96 10.30 -10.33 3.50
CA ASN A 96 8.89 -10.14 3.84
C ASN A 96 8.56 -10.79 5.17
N SER A 97 7.54 -10.28 5.85
CA SER A 97 7.02 -10.93 7.06
C SER A 97 6.38 -12.28 6.69
N THR A 98 6.56 -13.26 7.58
CA THR A 98 6.01 -14.62 7.43
C THR A 98 4.66 -14.79 8.12
N ILE A 99 4.11 -13.72 8.68
CA ILE A 99 2.75 -13.72 9.26
C ILE A 99 1.72 -14.23 8.24
N ALA A 100 0.67 -14.87 8.73
CA ALA A 100 -0.45 -15.25 7.88
C ALA A 100 -1.09 -13.99 7.26
N PRO A 101 -1.31 -13.93 5.95
CA PRO A 101 -1.94 -12.78 5.30
C PRO A 101 -3.39 -12.67 5.77
N ALA A 102 -3.82 -11.45 6.08
CA ALA A 102 -5.19 -11.13 6.48
C ALA A 102 -5.60 -9.77 5.91
N ILE A 103 -6.88 -9.65 5.55
CA ILE A 103 -7.53 -8.40 5.15
C ILE A 103 -8.86 -8.24 5.90
N THR A 104 -9.36 -7.02 6.02
CA THR A 104 -10.67 -6.74 6.63
C THR A 104 -11.82 -6.92 5.64
N ALA A 105 -11.67 -6.45 4.40
CA ALA A 105 -12.70 -6.58 3.39
C ALA A 105 -12.11 -6.57 1.97
N LEU A 106 -12.79 -7.28 1.06
CA LEU A 106 -12.51 -7.27 -0.38
C LEU A 106 -13.54 -6.38 -1.10
N ASN A 107 -13.08 -5.46 -1.95
CA ASN A 107 -13.93 -4.45 -2.58
C ASN A 107 -13.97 -4.61 -4.11
N CYS A 108 -14.94 -5.38 -4.60
CA CYS A 108 -15.17 -5.52 -6.03
C CYS A 108 -15.78 -4.26 -6.70
N ASN A 109 -16.33 -3.29 -5.95
CA ASN A 109 -16.90 -2.08 -6.56
C ASN A 109 -15.81 -1.13 -7.09
N GLY A 110 -14.63 -1.13 -6.46
CA GLY A 110 -13.46 -0.36 -6.92
C GLY A 110 -12.54 -1.14 -7.85
N SER A 111 -13.00 -2.27 -8.38
CA SER A 111 -12.16 -3.16 -9.18
C SER A 111 -12.02 -2.73 -10.63
N SER A 112 -10.99 -3.24 -11.30
CA SER A 112 -10.72 -2.94 -12.71
C SER A 112 -10.23 -4.16 -13.49
N VAL A 113 -10.40 -4.10 -14.80
CA VAL A 113 -10.01 -5.11 -15.79
C VAL A 113 -9.21 -4.43 -16.90
N PHE A 114 -8.16 -5.09 -17.38
CA PHE A 114 -7.44 -4.66 -18.57
C PHE A 114 -6.90 -5.86 -19.36
N PRO A 115 -7.11 -5.93 -20.69
CA PRO A 115 -7.92 -5.03 -21.53
C PRO A 115 -9.42 -5.08 -21.20
N LEU A 116 -10.14 -3.98 -21.40
CA LEU A 116 -11.57 -3.88 -21.05
C LEU A 116 -12.52 -4.65 -21.97
N SER A 117 -12.07 -5.00 -23.17
CA SER A 117 -12.88 -5.63 -24.20
C SER A 117 -12.32 -6.98 -24.63
N PHE A 118 -13.24 -7.88 -24.95
CA PHE A 118 -12.96 -9.17 -25.58
C PHE A 118 -14.15 -9.58 -26.45
N ALA A 119 -13.89 -10.49 -27.38
CA ALA A 119 -14.87 -11.03 -28.30
C ALA A 119 -14.99 -12.55 -28.12
N SER A 120 -16.22 -13.05 -28.19
CA SER A 120 -16.50 -14.48 -28.15
C SER A 120 -15.68 -15.22 -29.21
N GLY A 121 -15.05 -16.33 -28.81
CA GLY A 121 -14.21 -17.15 -29.69
C GLY A 121 -12.80 -16.62 -29.96
N VAL A 122 -12.42 -15.44 -29.43
CA VAL A 122 -11.07 -14.85 -29.61
C VAL A 122 -10.25 -15.01 -28.34
N PRO A 123 -9.01 -15.53 -28.38
CA PRO A 123 -8.16 -15.62 -27.20
C PRO A 123 -8.00 -14.27 -26.49
N TYR A 124 -8.21 -14.29 -25.18
CA TYR A 124 -8.10 -13.15 -24.29
C TYR A 124 -7.02 -13.40 -23.25
N SER A 125 -6.24 -12.37 -22.96
CA SER A 125 -5.30 -12.32 -21.84
C SER A 125 -5.40 -10.94 -21.20
N GLY A 126 -5.62 -10.90 -19.90
CA GLY A 126 -5.77 -9.67 -19.16
C GLY A 126 -5.50 -9.83 -17.68
N THR A 127 -5.63 -8.72 -16.97
CA THR A 127 -5.42 -8.61 -15.54
C THR A 127 -6.63 -7.96 -14.89
N ILE A 128 -7.08 -8.55 -13.81
CA ILE A 128 -8.06 -8.00 -12.88
C ILE A 128 -7.31 -7.42 -11.68
N THR A 129 -7.69 -6.24 -11.23
CA THR A 129 -7.21 -5.62 -9.99
C THR A 129 -8.38 -5.44 -9.03
N ILE A 130 -8.29 -6.02 -7.83
CA ILE A 130 -9.32 -5.92 -6.79
C ILE A 130 -8.77 -5.19 -5.57
N PRO A 131 -9.34 -4.03 -5.18
CA PRO A 131 -8.99 -3.40 -3.93
C PRO A 131 -9.40 -4.22 -2.71
N TYR A 132 -8.64 -4.10 -1.63
CA TYR A 132 -8.99 -4.58 -0.30
C TYR A 132 -8.67 -3.51 0.76
N SER A 133 -9.25 -3.66 1.95
CA SER A 133 -8.91 -2.85 3.13
C SER A 133 -8.31 -3.68 4.26
N GLY A 134 -7.53 -3.03 5.13
CA GLY A 134 -7.04 -3.61 6.38
C GLY A 134 -6.08 -4.80 6.21
N GLY A 135 -5.24 -4.79 5.17
CA GLY A 135 -4.13 -5.73 5.01
C GLY A 135 -3.10 -5.60 6.13
N ASN A 136 -2.37 -6.69 6.40
CA ASN A 136 -1.47 -6.78 7.55
C ASN A 136 0.03 -6.89 7.21
N GLY A 137 0.45 -6.81 5.94
CA GLY A 137 1.86 -7.04 5.56
C GLY A 137 2.20 -8.48 5.18
N GLY A 138 1.27 -9.43 5.33
CA GLY A 138 1.52 -10.85 5.07
C GLY A 138 1.66 -11.16 3.58
N SER A 139 2.53 -12.12 3.26
CA SER A 139 2.69 -12.64 1.90
C SER A 139 1.63 -13.70 1.60
N TYR A 140 1.12 -13.72 0.36
CA TYR A 140 0.19 -14.74 -0.14
C TYR A 140 0.70 -15.32 -1.45
N PHE A 141 0.39 -16.60 -1.67
CA PHE A 141 0.83 -17.34 -2.85
C PHE A 141 -0.25 -17.34 -3.93
N THR A 142 0.10 -17.89 -5.09
CA THR A 142 -0.83 -18.16 -6.17
C THR A 142 -2.02 -18.97 -5.65
N GLY A 143 -3.23 -18.48 -5.93
CA GLY A 143 -4.47 -19.19 -5.57
C GLY A 143 -4.83 -20.24 -6.60
N SER A 144 -5.74 -21.15 -6.25
CA SER A 144 -6.32 -22.10 -7.19
C SER A 144 -7.01 -21.37 -8.35
N ALA A 145 -6.74 -21.80 -9.57
CA ALA A 145 -7.43 -21.28 -10.74
C ALA A 145 -8.87 -21.80 -10.80
N PHE A 146 -9.79 -20.95 -11.27
CA PHE A 146 -11.16 -21.36 -11.61
C PHE A 146 -11.54 -20.82 -12.99
N THR A 147 -12.52 -21.46 -13.63
CA THR A 147 -12.95 -21.09 -14.99
C THR A 147 -14.44 -20.76 -15.00
N GLN A 148 -14.80 -19.70 -15.70
CA GLN A 148 -16.17 -19.27 -15.94
C GLN A 148 -16.26 -18.64 -17.34
N ASN A 149 -17.26 -19.00 -18.13
CA ASN A 149 -17.51 -18.40 -19.45
C ASN A 149 -16.30 -18.44 -20.41
N GLY A 150 -15.54 -19.54 -20.39
CA GLY A 150 -14.32 -19.70 -21.21
C GLY A 150 -13.10 -18.90 -20.75
N LEU A 151 -13.20 -18.18 -19.62
CA LEU A 151 -12.12 -17.44 -18.99
C LEU A 151 -11.64 -18.15 -17.72
N THR A 152 -10.35 -18.34 -17.60
CA THR A 152 -9.65 -18.86 -16.41
C THR A 152 -9.06 -17.72 -15.61
N PHE A 153 -9.38 -17.67 -14.33
CA PHE A 153 -8.96 -16.67 -13.36
C PHE A 153 -7.98 -17.29 -12.38
N THR A 154 -6.78 -16.70 -12.26
CA THR A 154 -5.72 -17.18 -11.36
C THR A 154 -5.23 -16.03 -10.49
N LEU A 155 -5.35 -16.15 -9.17
CA LEU A 155 -4.80 -15.16 -8.24
C LEU A 155 -3.28 -15.13 -8.37
N ASN A 156 -2.71 -13.96 -8.61
CA ASN A 156 -1.26 -13.78 -8.64
C ASN A 156 -0.71 -13.73 -7.20
N PRO A 157 0.49 -14.26 -6.93
CA PRO A 157 1.11 -14.15 -5.61
C PRO A 157 1.50 -12.69 -5.32
N GLY A 158 1.59 -12.33 -4.03
CA GLY A 158 1.95 -10.97 -3.64
C GLY A 158 2.18 -10.79 -2.14
N VAL A 159 2.36 -9.53 -1.76
CA VAL A 159 2.46 -9.10 -0.36
C VAL A 159 1.36 -8.09 -0.11
N LEU A 160 0.62 -8.25 0.98
CA LEU A 160 -0.37 -7.26 1.36
C LEU A 160 0.31 -6.00 1.87
N ASN A 161 -0.15 -4.83 1.45
CA ASN A 161 0.09 -3.58 2.17
C ASN A 161 -0.45 -3.67 3.61
N SER A 162 0.23 -3.00 4.55
CA SER A 162 -0.35 -2.67 5.85
C SER A 162 -1.40 -1.57 5.65
N GLY A 163 -2.68 -1.90 5.77
CA GLY A 163 -3.79 -1.02 5.42
C GLY A 163 -4.41 -1.36 4.06
N ASN A 164 -4.75 -0.36 3.25
CA ASN A 164 -5.43 -0.59 1.98
C ASN A 164 -4.45 -0.99 0.88
N GLY A 165 -4.91 -1.81 -0.07
CA GLY A 165 -4.10 -2.24 -1.21
C GLY A 165 -4.93 -2.96 -2.25
N PHE A 166 -4.27 -3.70 -3.12
CA PHE A 166 -4.90 -4.43 -4.22
C PHE A 166 -4.31 -5.83 -4.36
N ILE A 167 -5.16 -6.79 -4.74
CA ILE A 167 -4.73 -8.08 -5.28
C ILE A 167 -4.96 -8.09 -6.78
N THR A 168 -4.23 -8.96 -7.49
CA THR A 168 -4.41 -9.11 -8.94
C THR A 168 -4.72 -10.55 -9.32
N TYR A 169 -5.58 -10.72 -10.31
CA TYR A 169 -5.82 -11.99 -10.97
C TYR A 169 -5.36 -11.91 -12.41
N SER A 170 -4.61 -12.91 -12.86
CA SER A 170 -4.41 -13.15 -14.29
C SER A 170 -5.66 -13.80 -14.86
N VAL A 171 -6.14 -13.28 -15.98
CA VAL A 171 -7.28 -13.79 -16.74
C VAL A 171 -6.80 -14.25 -18.10
N SER A 172 -7.12 -15.47 -18.48
CA SER A 172 -6.76 -16.00 -19.79
C SER A 172 -7.81 -16.97 -20.30
N GLY A 173 -7.93 -17.15 -21.61
CA GLY A 173 -8.83 -18.15 -22.18
C GLY A 173 -9.46 -17.69 -23.48
N THR A 174 -10.54 -18.34 -23.88
CA THR A 174 -11.33 -17.96 -25.06
C THR A 174 -12.77 -17.76 -24.59
N PRO A 175 -13.23 -16.52 -24.40
CA PRO A 175 -14.53 -16.24 -23.82
C PRO A 175 -15.65 -16.74 -24.75
N ASP A 176 -16.78 -17.12 -24.15
CA ASP A 176 -17.99 -17.52 -24.88
C ASP A 176 -18.97 -16.36 -25.13
N PHE A 177 -18.63 -15.15 -24.67
CA PHE A 177 -19.41 -13.92 -24.80
C PHE A 177 -18.55 -12.73 -25.23
N THR A 178 -19.20 -11.65 -25.67
CA THR A 178 -18.56 -10.45 -26.23
C THR A 178 -18.95 -9.21 -25.42
N SER A 179 -17.99 -8.35 -25.11
CA SER A 179 -18.26 -7.00 -24.59
C SER A 179 -19.19 -6.22 -25.54
N PRO A 180 -20.14 -5.40 -25.05
CA PRO A 180 -20.32 -4.92 -23.67
C PRO A 180 -21.15 -5.84 -22.77
N THR A 181 -21.58 -7.02 -23.23
CA THR A 181 -22.33 -7.95 -22.38
C THR A 181 -21.51 -8.28 -21.15
N SER A 182 -22.12 -8.14 -19.97
CA SER A 182 -21.42 -8.29 -18.69
C SER A 182 -21.80 -9.57 -17.97
N ILE A 183 -20.83 -10.15 -17.25
CA ILE A 183 -21.06 -11.25 -16.30
C ILE A 183 -20.63 -10.85 -14.90
N SER A 184 -21.20 -11.51 -13.90
CA SER A 184 -20.78 -11.45 -12.50
C SER A 184 -19.82 -12.59 -12.19
N VAL A 185 -18.63 -12.27 -11.71
CA VAL A 185 -17.55 -13.20 -11.35
C VAL A 185 -17.40 -13.23 -9.83
N PRO A 186 -17.72 -14.34 -9.16
CA PRO A 186 -17.52 -14.47 -7.72
C PRO A 186 -16.04 -14.70 -7.42
N LEU A 187 -15.47 -13.82 -6.60
CA LEU A 187 -14.08 -13.89 -6.14
C LEU A 187 -14.03 -14.15 -4.65
N THR A 188 -13.08 -15.00 -4.24
CA THR A 188 -12.80 -15.27 -2.82
C THR A 188 -11.32 -15.07 -2.55
N PHE A 189 -10.99 -14.28 -1.54
CA PHE A 189 -9.62 -14.09 -1.08
C PHE A 189 -9.58 -14.00 0.45
N LEU A 190 -8.81 -14.90 1.07
CA LEU A 190 -8.65 -14.97 2.54
C LEU A 190 -9.99 -14.99 3.29
N GLY A 191 -10.95 -15.79 2.81
CA GLY A 191 -12.29 -15.90 3.39
C GLY A 191 -13.25 -14.76 3.07
N ASN A 192 -12.78 -13.67 2.44
CA ASN A 192 -13.63 -12.58 1.99
C ASN A 192 -14.14 -12.87 0.59
N THR A 193 -15.43 -12.63 0.35
CA THR A 193 -16.07 -12.85 -0.95
C THR A 193 -16.58 -11.53 -1.52
N CYS A 194 -16.49 -11.35 -2.84
CA CYS A 194 -17.18 -10.29 -3.54
C CYS A 194 -17.47 -10.68 -4.99
N ASN A 195 -18.45 -10.01 -5.61
CA ASN A 195 -18.81 -10.24 -7.01
C ASN A 195 -18.29 -9.07 -7.87
N MET A 196 -17.38 -9.37 -8.79
CA MET A 196 -16.88 -8.41 -9.79
C MET A 196 -17.72 -8.48 -11.06
N THR A 197 -17.95 -7.34 -11.71
CA THR A 197 -18.52 -7.32 -13.06
C THR A 197 -17.41 -7.20 -14.10
N ILE A 198 -17.40 -8.09 -15.11
CA ILE A 198 -16.50 -8.02 -16.28
C ILE A 198 -17.33 -8.02 -17.56
N GLY A 199 -16.81 -7.39 -18.62
CA GLY A 199 -17.49 -7.29 -19.92
C GLY A 199 -17.98 -5.89 -20.31
N PRO A 200 -18.41 -4.99 -19.39
CA PRO A 200 -18.67 -3.60 -19.76
C PRO A 200 -17.42 -2.99 -20.38
N ASN A 201 -17.52 -2.45 -21.60
CA ASN A 201 -16.42 -1.72 -22.26
C ASN A 201 -16.46 -0.21 -21.94
N ASN A 202 -17.19 0.18 -20.90
CA ASN A 202 -17.37 1.56 -20.47
C ASN A 202 -16.35 1.87 -19.35
N THR A 203 -15.49 2.87 -19.54
CA THR A 203 -14.49 3.35 -18.56
C THR A 203 -15.11 4.21 -17.46
N ILE A 204 -16.16 3.76 -16.78
CA ILE A 204 -16.74 4.50 -15.64
C ILE A 204 -16.16 3.91 -14.35
N SER A 205 -15.11 4.55 -13.82
CA SER A 205 -14.68 4.30 -12.44
C SER A 205 -15.76 4.82 -11.49
N ALA A 206 -16.07 4.06 -10.44
CA ALA A 206 -17.02 4.51 -9.42
C ALA A 206 -16.43 5.73 -8.67
N LEU A 207 -17.03 6.91 -8.89
CA LEU A 207 -16.75 8.10 -8.11
C LEU A 207 -17.09 7.82 -6.64
N SER A 208 -16.11 7.92 -5.77
CA SER A 208 -16.35 7.93 -4.32
C SER A 208 -16.42 9.37 -3.84
N TYR A 209 -17.42 9.72 -3.05
CA TYR A 209 -17.58 11.09 -2.55
C TYR A 209 -18.05 11.14 -1.10
N VAL A 210 -17.71 12.23 -0.41
CA VAL A 210 -18.22 12.58 0.92
C VAL A 210 -18.68 14.04 0.91
N ARG A 211 -19.81 14.30 1.58
CA ARG A 211 -20.36 15.65 1.77
C ARG A 211 -20.50 15.95 3.26
N ASN A 212 -20.14 17.17 3.65
CA ASN A 212 -20.46 17.71 4.96
C ASN A 212 -20.99 19.14 4.83
N THR A 213 -22.03 19.47 5.59
CA THR A 213 -22.59 20.83 5.66
C THR A 213 -22.57 21.27 7.12
N VAL A 214 -21.89 22.37 7.41
CA VAL A 214 -21.77 22.87 8.79
C VAL A 214 -22.07 24.36 8.91
N PRO A 215 -22.69 24.78 10.03
CA PRO A 215 -22.80 26.19 10.36
C PRO A 215 -21.43 26.87 10.53
N ILE A 216 -21.38 28.16 10.24
CA ILE A 216 -20.19 28.99 10.47
C ILE A 216 -20.29 29.62 11.86
N ASN A 217 -19.43 29.20 12.77
CA ASN A 217 -19.34 29.61 14.18
C ASN A 217 -17.93 29.29 14.74
N THR A 218 -17.76 29.43 16.06
CA THR A 218 -16.49 29.18 16.76
C THR A 218 -15.96 27.73 16.65
N ASN A 219 -16.80 26.77 16.29
CA ASN A 219 -16.45 25.35 16.16
C ASN A 219 -16.25 24.88 14.71
N THR A 220 -16.51 25.72 13.71
CA THR A 220 -16.42 25.35 12.28
C THR A 220 -15.11 24.69 11.84
N PRO A 221 -13.91 25.07 12.32
CA PRO A 221 -12.66 24.46 11.86
C PRO A 221 -12.53 22.99 12.27
N THR A 222 -13.21 22.58 13.34
CA THR A 222 -13.18 21.20 13.83
C THR A 222 -14.37 20.39 13.30
N THR A 223 -15.53 21.02 13.12
CA THR A 223 -16.74 20.33 12.67
C THR A 223 -16.87 20.24 11.14
N SER A 224 -16.21 21.13 10.38
CA SER A 224 -16.23 21.09 8.91
C SER A 224 -15.36 20.00 8.28
N ILE A 225 -14.55 19.29 9.07
CA ILE A 225 -13.59 18.34 8.52
C ILE A 225 -14.32 17.20 7.78
N THR A 226 -13.96 17.00 6.53
CA THR A 226 -14.45 15.94 5.66
C THR A 226 -13.27 15.16 5.13
N THR A 227 -13.34 13.82 5.12
CA THR A 227 -12.19 12.97 4.77
C THR A 227 -12.61 11.92 3.76
N ILE A 228 -11.78 11.73 2.73
CA ILE A 228 -11.88 10.62 1.79
C ILE A 228 -10.49 10.23 1.31
N GLY A 229 -10.22 8.93 1.27
CA GLY A 229 -8.87 8.44 0.95
C GLY A 229 -7.82 9.04 1.88
N ASN A 230 -6.75 9.57 1.30
CA ASN A 230 -5.61 10.13 2.05
C ASN A 230 -5.75 11.62 2.37
N ILE A 231 -6.84 12.29 1.97
CA ILE A 231 -7.01 13.72 2.23
C ILE A 231 -8.13 14.02 3.20
N SER A 232 -7.87 14.99 4.08
CA SER A 232 -8.92 15.68 4.83
C SER A 232 -8.99 17.12 4.36
N VAL A 233 -10.22 17.63 4.24
CA VAL A 233 -10.51 19.01 3.85
C VAL A 233 -11.37 19.65 4.92
N ARG A 234 -11.17 20.95 5.15
CA ARG A 234 -12.01 21.74 6.05
C ARG A 234 -12.17 23.16 5.56
N TYR A 235 -13.07 23.89 6.22
CA TYR A 235 -13.13 25.34 6.15
C TYR A 235 -12.81 25.92 7.52
N ASN A 236 -11.75 26.72 7.60
CA ASN A 236 -11.39 27.41 8.82
C ASN A 236 -12.06 28.79 8.87
N GLY A 237 -13.18 28.88 9.59
CA GLY A 237 -13.99 30.10 9.71
C GLY A 237 -13.76 30.93 10.97
N THR A 238 -12.78 30.60 11.82
CA THR A 238 -12.59 31.24 13.15
C THR A 238 -11.50 32.31 13.20
N GLY A 239 -10.80 32.56 12.10
CA GLY A 239 -9.76 33.58 11.99
C GLY A 239 -10.22 34.85 11.26
N SER A 240 -9.39 35.89 11.29
CA SER A 240 -9.56 37.11 10.48
C SER A 240 -9.47 36.86 8.96
N VAL A 241 -8.87 35.73 8.57
CA VAL A 241 -8.81 35.25 7.20
C VAL A 241 -9.44 33.87 7.17
N ALA A 242 -10.70 33.80 6.73
CA ALA A 242 -11.35 32.52 6.55
C ALA A 242 -10.82 31.83 5.28
N THR A 243 -10.39 30.58 5.43
CA THR A 243 -9.67 29.88 4.36
C THR A 243 -10.08 28.40 4.29
N PRO A 244 -10.41 27.90 3.09
CA PRO A 244 -10.49 26.47 2.85
C PRO A 244 -9.09 25.86 2.95
N GLN A 245 -8.99 24.71 3.59
CA GLN A 245 -7.72 24.03 3.82
C GLN A 245 -7.82 22.54 3.53
N PHE A 246 -6.70 21.94 3.18
CA PHE A 246 -6.53 20.49 3.10
C PHE A 246 -5.32 20.03 3.90
N ARG A 247 -5.28 18.74 4.21
CA ARG A 247 -4.09 18.05 4.70
C ARG A 247 -4.01 16.67 4.08
N ILE A 248 -2.81 16.12 4.07
CA ILE A 248 -2.54 14.72 3.69
C ILE A 248 -2.38 13.94 4.99
N ASN A 249 -3.20 12.91 5.17
CA ASN A 249 -3.29 12.17 6.43
C ASN A 249 -2.15 11.15 6.53
N GLY A 250 -1.33 11.25 7.58
CA GLY A 250 -0.30 10.27 7.93
C GLY A 250 0.89 10.15 6.95
N LEU A 251 0.97 10.97 5.91
CA LEU A 251 2.04 10.93 4.90
C LEU A 251 2.45 12.33 4.43
N SER A 252 3.75 12.51 4.19
CA SER A 252 4.26 13.68 3.47
C SER A 252 4.28 13.37 1.97
N ASP A 253 3.79 14.29 1.16
CA ASP A 253 3.75 14.14 -0.30
C ASP A 253 3.87 15.51 -0.98
N ARG A 254 4.31 15.50 -2.23
CA ARG A 254 4.17 16.67 -3.09
C ARG A 254 2.76 16.66 -3.67
N ALA A 255 2.13 17.83 -3.76
CA ALA A 255 0.80 17.99 -4.31
C ALA A 255 0.76 19.12 -5.35
N SER A 256 0.02 18.92 -6.43
CA SER A 256 -0.42 20.00 -7.31
C SER A 256 -1.85 20.37 -6.99
N VAL A 257 -2.11 21.66 -6.79
CA VAL A 257 -3.42 22.17 -6.42
C VAL A 257 -3.86 23.22 -7.44
N TRP A 258 -5.02 23.01 -8.05
CA TRP A 258 -5.63 23.94 -9.01
C TRP A 258 -7.02 24.34 -8.55
N MET A 259 -7.21 25.59 -8.17
CA MET A 259 -8.46 26.09 -7.60
C MET A 259 -9.07 27.16 -8.49
N GLN A 260 -10.39 27.12 -8.63
CA GLN A 260 -11.19 28.19 -9.22
C GLN A 260 -12.23 28.63 -8.19
N LYS A 261 -12.17 29.90 -7.78
CA LYS A 261 -13.15 30.55 -6.88
C LYS A 261 -14.03 31.53 -7.64
N ALA A 262 -15.32 31.58 -7.32
CA ALA A 262 -16.28 32.57 -7.81
C ALA A 262 -17.18 33.10 -6.66
N GLY A 263 -17.61 34.36 -6.72
CA GLY A 263 -18.50 34.98 -5.73
C GLY A 263 -18.72 36.49 -5.96
N THR A 264 -19.51 37.15 -5.10
CA THR A 264 -19.91 38.56 -5.29
C THR A 264 -18.93 39.59 -4.72
N GLY A 265 -17.82 39.16 -4.11
CA GLY A 265 -16.91 40.02 -3.35
C GLY A 265 -15.63 40.49 -4.05
N THR A 266 -15.11 39.73 -5.02
CA THR A 266 -13.91 40.05 -5.84
C THR A 266 -13.96 39.34 -7.19
N SER A 267 -13.06 39.67 -8.11
CA SER A 267 -12.86 38.91 -9.36
C SER A 267 -12.62 37.42 -9.12
N ASP A 268 -13.08 36.58 -10.05
CA ASP A 268 -12.76 35.15 -10.09
C ASP A 268 -11.23 34.96 -10.06
N SER A 269 -10.76 34.10 -9.16
CA SER A 269 -9.32 33.91 -8.93
C SER A 269 -8.93 32.46 -9.20
N PRO A 270 -8.51 32.12 -10.43
CA PRO A 270 -7.82 30.86 -10.66
C PRO A 270 -6.47 30.90 -9.94
N SER A 271 -6.12 29.84 -9.22
CA SER A 271 -4.82 29.70 -8.57
C SER A 271 -4.22 28.32 -8.84
N PHE A 272 -2.91 28.28 -9.04
CA PHE A 272 -2.14 27.06 -9.20
C PHE A 272 -0.94 27.09 -8.28
N VAL A 273 -0.74 26.03 -7.51
CA VAL A 273 0.41 25.90 -6.63
C VAL A 273 0.90 24.45 -6.59
N LEU A 274 2.21 24.27 -6.75
CA LEU A 274 2.92 23.06 -6.35
C LEU A 274 3.38 23.22 -4.90
N ARG A 275 3.06 22.27 -4.04
CA ARG A 275 3.39 22.32 -2.62
C ARG A 275 3.99 21.02 -2.14
N ASP A 276 5.04 21.12 -1.34
CA ASP A 276 5.50 20.03 -0.50
C ASP A 276 4.68 20.05 0.79
N CYS A 277 3.88 19.01 1.00
CA CYS A 277 2.99 18.89 2.15
C CYS A 277 3.60 17.92 3.17
N THR A 278 3.75 18.38 4.41
CA THR A 278 4.09 17.50 5.53
C THR A 278 2.86 16.75 6.02
N ALA A 279 3.09 15.53 6.52
CA ALA A 279 2.05 14.70 7.11
C ALA A 279 1.23 15.46 8.15
N ASP A 280 -0.10 15.34 8.03
CA ASP A 280 -1.12 15.87 8.95
C ASP A 280 -1.16 17.41 9.11
N ALA A 281 -0.32 18.14 8.37
CA ALA A 281 -0.31 19.61 8.38
C ALA A 281 -1.39 20.20 7.47
N TRP A 282 -2.09 21.22 7.97
CA TRP A 282 -3.09 21.95 7.20
C TRP A 282 -2.45 22.98 6.26
N ASN A 283 -2.83 22.92 5.00
CA ASN A 283 -2.37 23.77 3.91
C ASN A 283 -3.56 24.57 3.36
N ASN A 284 -3.38 25.88 3.13
CA ASN A 284 -4.41 26.73 2.54
C ASN A 284 -4.57 26.45 1.04
N PHE A 285 -5.81 26.41 0.56
CA PHE A 285 -6.08 26.43 -0.88
C PHE A 285 -5.90 27.84 -1.45
N SER A 286 -6.55 28.81 -0.82
CA SER A 286 -6.40 30.24 -1.08
C SER A 286 -6.72 31.04 0.18
N ASP A 287 -6.26 32.28 0.20
CA ASP A 287 -6.67 33.25 1.22
C ASP A 287 -7.98 33.93 0.76
N ASN A 288 -8.80 34.39 1.71
CA ASN A 288 -10.00 35.22 1.48
C ASN A 288 -11.24 34.51 0.86
N PHE A 289 -11.61 33.32 1.32
CA PHE A 289 -12.93 32.72 1.00
C PHE A 289 -13.97 33.26 1.98
N ASN A 290 -15.03 33.90 1.48
CA ASN A 290 -16.05 34.52 2.33
C ASN A 290 -17.48 34.04 1.99
N PRO A 291 -18.13 33.26 2.87
CA PRO A 291 -19.52 32.82 2.72
C PRO A 291 -20.53 33.98 2.64
N GLY A 292 -20.25 35.12 3.26
CA GLY A 292 -21.04 36.34 3.14
C GLY A 292 -21.08 36.89 1.70
N ASN A 293 -20.02 36.67 0.93
CA ASN A 293 -19.91 37.03 -0.49
C ASN A 293 -20.42 35.93 -1.42
N ARG A 294 -21.11 34.90 -0.88
CA ARG A 294 -21.58 33.73 -1.64
C ARG A 294 -20.44 33.05 -2.42
N ASP A 295 -19.26 33.03 -1.83
CA ASP A 295 -18.10 32.41 -2.46
C ASP A 295 -18.34 30.89 -2.63
N SER A 296 -17.96 30.40 -3.80
CA SER A 296 -17.87 28.99 -4.13
C SER A 296 -16.50 28.70 -4.74
N ALA A 297 -15.99 27.49 -4.54
CA ALA A 297 -14.73 27.10 -5.13
C ALA A 297 -14.73 25.64 -5.55
N THR A 298 -14.09 25.35 -6.68
CA THR A 298 -13.76 23.99 -7.11
C THR A 298 -12.24 23.85 -7.17
N THR A 299 -11.72 22.78 -6.60
CA THR A 299 -10.28 22.52 -6.54
C THR A 299 -9.97 21.10 -7.00
N LEU A 300 -8.97 20.96 -7.88
CA LEU A 300 -8.32 19.70 -8.18
C LEU A 300 -7.04 19.56 -7.36
N ILE A 301 -6.82 18.37 -6.81
CA ILE A 301 -5.61 18.00 -6.07
C ILE A 301 -5.05 16.74 -6.69
N SER A 302 -3.80 16.77 -7.11
CA SER A 302 -3.04 15.57 -7.49
C SER A 302 -1.97 15.31 -6.45
N LEU A 303 -1.95 14.10 -5.91
CA LEU A 303 -0.90 13.61 -5.01
C LEU A 303 0.12 12.80 -5.82
N PHE A 304 1.39 13.19 -5.79
CA PHE A 304 2.40 12.59 -6.65
C PHE A 304 2.91 11.24 -6.14
N GLY A 305 3.02 11.05 -4.82
CA GLY A 305 3.53 9.82 -4.23
C GLY A 305 2.57 8.64 -4.39
N ASN A 306 1.27 8.91 -4.30
CA ASN A 306 0.23 7.87 -4.35
C ASN A 306 -0.56 7.82 -5.67
N ASN A 307 -0.26 8.71 -6.64
CA ASN A 307 -0.99 8.83 -7.92
C ASN A 307 -2.52 9.00 -7.76
N GLU A 308 -2.94 9.70 -6.70
CA GLU A 308 -4.35 9.94 -6.42
C GLU A 308 -4.78 11.31 -6.91
N ILE A 309 -6.01 11.39 -7.43
CA ILE A 309 -6.61 12.64 -7.91
C ILE A 309 -7.93 12.87 -7.19
N TYR A 310 -8.06 14.07 -6.62
CA TYR A 310 -9.26 14.49 -5.90
C TYR A 310 -9.86 15.74 -6.52
N ARG A 311 -11.19 15.86 -6.43
CA ARG A 311 -11.91 17.11 -6.66
C ARG A 311 -12.62 17.53 -5.38
N VAL A 312 -12.47 18.79 -5.01
CA VAL A 312 -13.07 19.38 -3.82
C VAL A 312 -13.96 20.53 -4.25
N SER A 313 -15.19 20.59 -3.76
CA SER A 313 -16.07 21.75 -3.94
C SER A 313 -16.44 22.36 -2.60
N PHE A 314 -16.34 23.68 -2.51
CA PHE A 314 -16.78 24.49 -1.38
C PHE A 314 -17.93 25.38 -1.83
N VAL A 315 -19.00 25.42 -1.05
CA VAL A 315 -20.14 26.32 -1.31
C VAL A 315 -20.49 27.06 -0.03
N GLY A 316 -20.22 28.36 0.00
CA GLY A 316 -20.57 29.25 1.11
C GLY A 316 -22.00 29.77 0.98
N TYR A 317 -22.76 29.63 2.07
CA TYR A 317 -24.11 30.18 2.19
C TYR A 317 -24.09 31.35 3.18
N PRO A 318 -24.52 32.55 2.77
CA PRO A 318 -24.62 33.69 3.67
C PRO A 318 -25.78 33.48 4.65
N SER A 319 -25.78 34.24 5.74
CA SER A 319 -26.96 34.35 6.60
C SER A 319 -28.02 35.23 5.94
N PHE A 320 -29.28 34.88 6.12
CA PHE A 320 -30.42 35.71 5.72
C PHE A 320 -31.22 36.09 6.96
N SER A 321 -31.54 37.39 7.10
CA SER A 321 -32.55 37.84 8.04
C SER A 321 -33.93 37.32 7.63
N ALA A 322 -34.83 37.16 8.60
CA ALA A 322 -36.22 36.82 8.31
C ALA A 322 -36.85 37.89 7.39
N SER A 323 -37.67 37.46 6.43
CA SER A 323 -38.34 38.34 5.47
C SER A 323 -39.77 37.85 5.21
N GLY A 324 -40.76 38.56 5.77
CA GLY A 324 -42.16 38.14 5.70
C GLY A 324 -42.37 36.74 6.28
N VAL A 325 -42.81 35.79 5.44
CA VAL A 325 -43.02 34.38 5.81
C VAL A 325 -41.74 33.54 5.79
N LEU A 326 -40.62 34.08 5.29
CA LEU A 326 -39.36 33.35 5.19
C LEU A 326 -38.59 33.46 6.52
N PRO A 327 -38.24 32.32 7.16
CA PRO A 327 -37.48 32.33 8.40
C PRO A 327 -36.03 32.78 8.16
N ALA A 328 -35.39 33.25 9.23
CA ALA A 328 -33.96 33.54 9.20
C ALA A 328 -33.13 32.27 8.97
N VAL A 329 -32.04 32.38 8.22
CA VAL A 329 -31.12 31.27 7.92
C VAL A 329 -29.73 31.65 8.40
N THR A 330 -29.06 30.76 9.13
CA THR A 330 -27.69 30.95 9.58
C THR A 330 -26.70 30.62 8.45
N SER A 331 -25.58 31.34 8.42
CA SER A 331 -24.54 31.07 7.42
C SER A 331 -23.94 29.68 7.61
N SER A 332 -23.67 28.99 6.50
CA SER A 332 -23.09 27.65 6.52
C SER A 332 -22.10 27.46 5.36
N ILE A 333 -21.32 26.40 5.45
CA ILE A 333 -20.44 25.93 4.37
C ILE A 333 -20.80 24.48 4.05
N THR A 334 -20.92 24.17 2.76
CA THR A 334 -20.95 22.78 2.28
C THR A 334 -19.62 22.43 1.63
N ILE A 335 -19.04 21.32 2.06
CA ILE A 335 -17.80 20.76 1.53
C ILE A 335 -18.14 19.42 0.87
N PHE A 336 -17.72 19.27 -0.37
CA PHE A 336 -17.82 18.05 -1.14
C PHE A 336 -16.43 17.62 -1.54
N ILE A 337 -16.08 16.35 -1.32
CA ILE A 337 -14.81 15.78 -1.79
C ILE A 337 -15.11 14.52 -2.58
N GLU A 338 -14.48 14.41 -3.74
CA GLU A 338 -14.53 13.27 -4.63
C GLU A 338 -13.12 12.72 -4.81
N LYS A 339 -12.98 11.40 -4.77
CA LYS A 339 -11.78 10.71 -5.24
C LYS A 339 -12.04 10.25 -6.68
N LEU A 340 -11.28 10.81 -7.61
CA LEU A 340 -11.37 10.55 -9.05
C LEU A 340 -10.48 9.38 -9.48
N GLN A 341 -9.35 9.22 -8.81
CA GLN A 341 -8.34 8.18 -9.02
C GLN A 341 -7.62 7.88 -7.69
#